data_AF-A0A0S8GUR1-F1
#
_entry.id   AF-A0A0S8GUR1-F1
#
_cell.length_a   1.000
_cell.length_b   1.000
_cell.length_c   1.000
_cell.angle_alpha   90.00
_cell.angle_beta   90.00
_cell.angle_gamma   90.00
#
_symmetry.space_group_name_H-M   'P 1'
#
loop_
_entity.id
_entity.type
_entity.pdbx_description
1 polymer ?
#
loop_
_entity_poly.entity_id
_entity_poly.type
_entity_poly.pdbx_seq_one_letter_code
_entity_poly.pdbx_strand_id
1 'polypeptide(L)'
;MKTKLLVNLFLSIVLTTGCGKDENPPQTPKENVTSSPVSQEKEAPSLTPQEKVIPPSVSQDAEVPPTATSKNAAPPSLPEPDAPPLPPKVSKIPQQIPEGAVTMFAEGLAEINKEKYMAVIHGEPHIQKVAEITFDRSAAMKEYEKAFIKAYGLEGWKELALVDFNVDTEALHRKLESMQIEIEGDKAVCTVPGDEKPVLLIRKDGLWYVDVSAMSHYGPKQADQLIQIWTKQIDLIREMLKKVGQPGVTALELHRELSQRWMQIKDN
;
A
#
# COMPACT_ATOMS: atom_id res chain seq x y z
N MET A 1 -16.53 -0.25 4.82
CA MET A 1 -15.24 -0.92 5.11
C MET A 1 -14.37 -0.95 3.84
N LYS A 2 -13.63 0.12 3.53
CA LYS A 2 -12.75 0.24 2.33
C LYS A 2 -11.44 0.98 2.65
N THR A 3 -10.73 0.59 3.71
CA THR A 3 -9.51 1.28 4.17
C THR A 3 -8.30 0.35 4.34
N LYS A 4 -8.35 -0.86 3.79
CA LYS A 4 -7.35 -1.93 4.02
C LYS A 4 -6.10 -1.88 3.12
N LEU A 5 -5.96 -0.92 2.19
CA LEU A 5 -4.99 -1.09 1.10
C LEU A 5 -3.61 -0.47 1.27
N LEU A 6 -3.41 0.48 2.19
CA LEU A 6 -2.31 1.43 1.99
C LEU A 6 -0.89 0.97 2.31
N VAL A 7 -0.69 0.10 3.31
CA VAL A 7 0.63 -0.48 3.60
C VAL A 7 0.67 -1.94 3.19
N ASN A 8 -0.48 -2.61 3.28
CA ASN A 8 -0.64 -3.99 2.85
C ASN A 8 -0.33 -4.15 1.36
N LEU A 9 -0.55 -3.13 0.53
CA LEU A 9 -0.16 -3.20 -0.88
C LEU A 9 1.36 -3.16 -1.10
N PHE A 10 2.10 -2.35 -0.33
CA PHE A 10 3.55 -2.24 -0.48
C PHE A 10 4.26 -3.50 0.05
N LEU A 11 3.83 -4.06 1.17
CA LEU A 11 4.39 -5.33 1.66
C LEU A 11 3.82 -6.57 0.97
N SER A 12 2.60 -6.54 0.43
CA SER A 12 2.06 -7.65 -0.36
C SER A 12 2.65 -7.68 -1.77
N ILE A 13 2.96 -6.56 -2.42
CA ILE A 13 3.63 -6.61 -3.73
C ILE A 13 5.05 -7.13 -3.60
N VAL A 14 5.78 -6.74 -2.55
CA VAL A 14 7.11 -7.32 -2.27
C VAL A 14 6.96 -8.81 -1.98
N LEU A 15 5.98 -9.26 -1.18
CA LEU A 15 5.98 -10.64 -0.66
C LEU A 15 5.08 -11.67 -1.39
N THR A 16 4.18 -11.28 -2.29
CA THR A 16 3.30 -12.24 -3.00
C THR A 16 3.93 -12.89 -4.23
N THR A 17 5.14 -12.49 -4.64
CA THR A 17 5.90 -13.19 -5.70
C THR A 17 6.88 -14.23 -5.17
N GLY A 18 7.04 -14.35 -3.84
CA GLY A 18 7.99 -15.25 -3.19
C GLY A 18 7.33 -16.40 -2.44
N CYS A 19 6.60 -17.28 -3.13
CA CYS A 19 6.23 -18.60 -2.61
C CYS A 19 6.11 -19.62 -3.75
N GLY A 20 7.17 -19.75 -4.55
CA GLY A 20 7.46 -21.03 -5.19
C GLY A 20 7.95 -21.97 -4.10
N LYS A 21 7.03 -22.72 -3.50
CA LYS A 21 7.39 -23.90 -2.69
C LYS A 21 8.15 -24.87 -3.59
N ASP A 22 9.48 -24.86 -3.53
CA ASP A 22 10.28 -26.04 -3.84
C ASP A 22 10.12 -27.04 -2.68
N GLU A 23 8.88 -27.50 -2.47
CA GLU A 23 8.63 -28.75 -1.75
C GLU A 23 8.58 -29.82 -2.84
N ASN A 24 9.72 -30.47 -3.11
CA ASN A 24 9.68 -31.81 -3.69
C ASN A 24 9.18 -32.75 -2.58
N PRO A 25 7.94 -33.28 -2.63
CA PRO A 25 7.56 -34.34 -1.71
C PRO A 25 8.40 -35.59 -2.02
N PRO A 26 8.77 -36.39 -1.01
CA PRO A 26 9.39 -37.68 -1.24
C PRO A 26 8.44 -38.56 -2.06
N GLN A 27 8.92 -39.03 -3.22
CA GLN A 27 8.20 -39.98 -4.04
C GLN A 27 8.05 -41.30 -3.27
N THR A 28 6.85 -41.62 -2.83
CA THR A 28 6.46 -42.99 -2.47
C THR A 28 6.08 -43.79 -3.73
N PRO A 29 6.24 -45.13 -3.70
CA PRO A 29 6.11 -45.97 -4.89
C PRO A 29 4.67 -46.03 -5.40
N LYS A 30 4.52 -45.98 -6.73
CA LYS A 30 3.25 -46.13 -7.44
C LYS A 30 2.69 -47.54 -7.23
N GLU A 31 1.57 -47.65 -6.54
CA GLU A 31 0.70 -48.81 -6.61
C GLU A 31 -0.28 -48.65 -7.79
N ASN A 32 -0.41 -49.73 -8.53
CA ASN A 32 -1.05 -49.81 -9.83
C ASN A 32 -2.51 -50.23 -9.61
N VAL A 33 -3.49 -49.36 -9.89
CA VAL A 33 -4.92 -49.75 -9.90
C VAL A 33 -5.61 -49.24 -11.17
N THR A 34 -6.11 -50.21 -11.91
CA THR A 34 -6.82 -50.17 -13.19
C THR A 34 -8.32 -49.93 -13.00
N SER A 35 -8.98 -49.41 -14.06
CA SER A 35 -10.44 -49.39 -14.37
C SER A 35 -11.31 -48.39 -13.58
N SER A 36 -12.30 -47.66 -14.12
CA SER A 36 -13.00 -47.56 -15.43
C SER A 36 -13.80 -46.23 -15.46
N PRO A 37 -14.36 -45.79 -16.62
CA PRO A 37 -15.03 -44.49 -16.74
C PRO A 37 -16.53 -44.54 -16.40
N VAL A 38 -17.03 -43.53 -15.69
CA VAL A 38 -18.46 -43.24 -15.54
C VAL A 38 -18.73 -41.83 -16.05
N SER A 39 -19.49 -41.76 -17.15
CA SER A 39 -20.15 -40.55 -17.61
C SER A 39 -21.27 -40.17 -16.65
N GLN A 40 -21.30 -38.93 -16.19
CA GLN A 40 -22.51 -38.30 -15.68
C GLN A 40 -22.65 -36.92 -16.30
N GLU A 41 -23.57 -36.88 -17.26
CA GLU A 41 -24.29 -35.72 -17.74
C GLU A 41 -25.09 -35.14 -16.56
N LYS A 42 -24.92 -33.84 -16.26
CA LYS A 42 -25.72 -33.17 -15.24
C LYS A 42 -26.20 -31.81 -15.75
N GLU A 43 -27.52 -31.72 -15.80
CA GLU A 43 -28.36 -30.60 -16.21
C GLU A 43 -27.98 -29.26 -15.55
N ALA A 44 -28.16 -28.19 -16.32
CA ALA A 44 -28.10 -26.81 -15.85
C ALA A 44 -29.41 -26.41 -15.14
N PRO A 45 -29.36 -25.78 -13.95
CA PRO A 45 -30.54 -25.15 -13.38
C PRO A 45 -30.70 -23.70 -13.90
N SER A 46 -31.86 -23.48 -14.50
CA SER A 46 -32.45 -22.18 -14.84
C SER A 46 -32.69 -21.35 -13.57
N LEU A 47 -32.13 -20.14 -13.50
CA LEU A 47 -32.37 -19.16 -12.45
C LEU A 47 -33.24 -18.02 -12.99
N THR A 48 -34.48 -17.94 -12.51
CA THR A 48 -35.36 -16.76 -12.63
C THR A 48 -34.97 -15.72 -11.57
N PRO A 49 -34.91 -14.41 -11.89
CA PRO A 49 -34.69 -13.38 -10.88
C PRO A 49 -35.97 -13.08 -10.10
N GLN A 50 -35.94 -13.20 -8.77
CA GLN A 50 -36.96 -12.60 -7.92
C GLN A 50 -36.64 -11.12 -7.70
N GLU A 51 -37.51 -10.28 -8.22
CA GLU A 51 -37.57 -8.83 -8.02
C GLU A 51 -38.00 -8.54 -6.57
N LYS A 52 -37.06 -8.09 -5.74
CA LYS A 52 -37.33 -7.66 -4.36
C LYS A 52 -37.68 -6.18 -4.34
N VAL A 53 -38.97 -5.90 -4.24
CA VAL A 53 -39.53 -4.56 -4.02
C VAL A 53 -39.11 -4.07 -2.62
N ILE A 54 -38.42 -2.94 -2.56
CA ILE A 54 -38.06 -2.23 -1.33
C ILE A 54 -39.02 -1.04 -1.17
N PRO A 55 -39.76 -0.91 -0.04
CA PRO A 55 -40.60 0.25 0.21
C PRO A 55 -39.77 1.49 0.61
N PRO A 56 -40.28 2.72 0.35
CA PRO A 56 -39.59 3.96 0.65
C PRO A 56 -39.47 4.20 2.16
N SER A 57 -38.24 4.51 2.60
CA SER A 57 -37.94 4.91 3.97
C SER A 57 -38.44 6.32 4.22
N VAL A 58 -39.27 6.46 5.25
CA VAL A 58 -39.86 7.70 5.76
C VAL A 58 -38.77 8.58 6.39
N SER A 59 -38.73 9.84 5.97
CA SER A 59 -37.98 10.92 6.62
C SER A 59 -38.57 11.21 8.01
N GLN A 60 -37.73 11.21 9.03
CA GLN A 60 -38.04 11.81 10.33
C GLN A 60 -37.16 13.05 10.51
N ASP A 61 -37.82 14.19 10.43
CA ASP A 61 -37.31 15.49 10.89
C ASP A 61 -37.03 15.40 12.40
N ALA A 62 -35.77 15.57 12.79
CA ALA A 62 -35.37 15.71 14.18
C ALA A 62 -35.11 17.20 14.49
N GLU A 63 -36.02 17.69 15.31
CA GLU A 63 -36.10 18.93 16.07
C GLU A 63 -34.75 19.51 16.55
N VAL A 64 -34.57 20.80 16.28
CA VAL A 64 -33.48 21.64 16.78
C VAL A 64 -33.76 22.01 18.25
N PRO A 65 -32.87 21.69 19.22
CA PRO A 65 -33.02 22.19 20.58
C PRO A 65 -32.51 23.64 20.72
N PRO A 66 -33.11 24.44 21.62
CA PRO A 66 -32.87 25.87 21.74
C PRO A 66 -31.55 26.24 22.42
N THR A 67 -31.01 27.35 21.95
CA THR A 67 -29.83 28.07 22.45
C THR A 67 -30.02 28.56 23.89
N ALA A 68 -29.45 27.86 24.87
CA ALA A 68 -29.35 28.36 26.24
C ALA A 68 -28.18 29.35 26.36
N THR A 69 -28.52 30.64 26.43
CA THR A 69 -27.58 31.73 26.74
C THR A 69 -27.28 31.72 28.24
N SER A 70 -26.15 31.12 28.65
CA SER A 70 -25.64 31.20 30.03
C SER A 70 -24.68 32.38 30.16
N LYS A 71 -25.17 33.50 30.69
CA LYS A 71 -24.35 34.63 31.15
C LYS A 71 -23.87 34.35 32.58
N ASN A 72 -22.77 33.60 32.72
CA ASN A 72 -21.97 33.64 33.94
C ASN A 72 -20.68 34.40 33.64
N ALA A 73 -20.68 35.69 33.93
CA ALA A 73 -19.48 36.52 33.91
C ALA A 73 -18.60 36.10 35.09
N ALA A 74 -17.50 35.40 34.80
CA ALA A 74 -16.45 35.17 35.77
C ALA A 74 -15.78 36.51 36.15
N PRO A 75 -15.37 36.70 37.42
CA PRO A 75 -14.61 37.87 37.83
C PRO A 75 -13.29 37.97 37.04
N PRO A 76 -12.78 39.19 36.81
CA PRO A 76 -11.54 39.40 36.09
C PRO A 76 -10.39 38.71 36.82
N SER A 77 -9.87 37.65 36.21
CA SER A 77 -8.64 36.98 36.65
C SER A 77 -7.51 38.01 36.66
N LEU A 78 -6.78 38.05 37.77
CA LEU A 78 -5.52 38.77 37.90
C LEU A 78 -4.60 38.39 36.72
N PRO A 79 -3.81 39.35 36.18
CA PRO A 79 -2.84 39.03 35.14
C PRO A 79 -1.89 37.94 35.66
N GLU A 80 -1.92 36.77 35.02
CA GLU A 80 -0.94 35.73 35.28
C GLU A 80 0.46 36.33 35.05
N PRO A 81 1.40 36.13 35.98
CA PRO A 81 2.77 36.57 35.78
C PRO A 81 3.31 35.96 34.48
N ASP A 82 3.88 36.81 33.62
CA ASP A 82 4.42 36.42 32.31
C ASP A 82 5.20 35.10 32.42
N ALA A 83 4.61 34.03 31.89
CA ALA A 83 5.24 32.73 31.89
C ALA A 83 6.60 32.86 31.20
N PRO A 84 7.70 32.38 31.82
CA PRO A 84 9.01 32.46 31.21
C PRO A 84 8.95 31.85 29.81
N PRO A 85 9.59 32.49 28.80
CA PRO A 85 9.50 32.04 27.42
C PRO A 85 9.89 30.57 27.36
N LEU A 86 8.97 29.75 26.82
CA LEU A 86 9.22 28.33 26.66
C LEU A 86 10.54 28.14 25.91
N PRO A 87 11.42 27.23 26.36
CA PRO A 87 12.66 26.97 25.65
C PRO A 87 12.35 26.65 24.19
N PRO A 88 13.17 27.12 23.24
CA PRO A 88 12.95 26.87 21.82
C PRO A 88 12.82 25.36 21.62
N LYS A 89 11.71 24.92 21.02
CA LYS A 89 11.52 23.53 20.61
C LYS A 89 12.65 23.20 19.65
N VAL A 90 13.66 22.48 20.14
CA VAL A 90 14.70 21.91 19.30
C VAL A 90 13.99 20.96 18.35
N SER A 91 13.89 21.37 17.09
CA SER A 91 13.27 20.55 16.05
C SER A 91 14.16 19.32 15.87
N LYS A 92 13.72 18.19 16.44
CA LYS A 92 14.44 16.92 16.31
C LYS A 92 14.43 16.55 14.83
N ILE A 93 15.57 16.10 14.31
CA ILE A 93 15.62 15.48 12.99
C ILE A 93 14.63 14.30 13.04
N PRO A 94 13.69 14.16 12.10
CA PRO A 94 12.62 13.16 12.21
C PRO A 94 13.14 11.74 12.48
N GLN A 95 14.26 11.35 11.88
CA GLN A 95 14.90 10.04 12.07
C GLN A 95 15.48 9.79 13.47
N GLN A 96 15.52 10.78 14.37
CA GLN A 96 16.03 10.57 15.74
C GLN A 96 15.08 9.73 16.61
N ILE A 97 13.83 9.56 16.18
CA ILE A 97 12.83 8.72 16.84
C ILE A 97 12.23 7.70 15.85
N PRO A 98 11.83 6.50 16.29
CA PRO A 98 11.24 5.47 15.43
C PRO A 98 10.08 5.96 14.58
N GLU A 99 9.17 6.72 15.19
CA GLU A 99 7.97 7.30 14.59
C GLU A 99 8.30 8.12 13.35
N GLY A 100 9.34 8.97 13.45
CA GLY A 100 9.72 9.87 12.38
C GLY A 100 10.39 9.13 11.22
N ALA A 101 11.11 8.04 11.48
CA ALA A 101 11.64 7.19 10.41
C ALA A 101 10.52 6.50 9.61
N VAL A 102 9.52 5.91 10.30
CA VAL A 102 8.35 5.29 9.64
C VAL A 102 7.53 6.33 8.87
N THR A 103 7.37 7.52 9.45
CA THR A 103 6.64 8.63 8.82
C THR A 103 7.34 9.07 7.53
N MET A 104 8.66 9.30 7.57
CA MET A 104 9.44 9.62 6.36
C MET A 104 9.35 8.52 5.30
N PHE A 105 9.41 7.25 5.70
CA PHE A 105 9.28 6.11 4.78
C PHE A 105 7.92 6.12 4.07
N ALA A 106 6.83 6.25 4.84
CA ALA A 106 5.47 6.20 4.32
C ALA A 106 5.13 7.42 3.46
N GLU A 107 5.50 8.61 3.92
CA GLU A 107 5.31 9.85 3.16
C GLU A 107 6.16 9.89 1.90
N GLY A 108 7.41 9.39 1.95
CA GLY A 108 8.28 9.29 0.78
C GLY A 108 7.62 8.51 -0.36
N LEU A 109 6.91 7.42 -0.05
CA LEU A 109 6.12 6.67 -1.04
C LEU A 109 4.83 7.39 -1.44
N ALA A 110 4.08 7.96 -0.49
CA ALA A 110 2.82 8.65 -0.78
C ALA A 110 3.02 9.87 -1.70
N GLU A 111 4.09 10.62 -1.47
CA GLU A 111 4.44 11.83 -2.20
C GLU A 111 5.28 11.56 -3.45
N ILE A 112 5.72 10.31 -3.67
CA ILE A 112 6.71 9.94 -4.68
C ILE A 112 7.98 10.82 -4.54
N ASN A 113 8.50 10.91 -3.31
CA ASN A 113 9.75 11.59 -2.97
C ASN A 113 10.87 10.57 -2.69
N LYS A 114 11.73 10.35 -3.68
CA LYS A 114 12.79 9.33 -3.64
C LYS A 114 13.83 9.63 -2.57
N GLU A 115 14.21 10.89 -2.42
CA GLU A 115 15.20 11.32 -1.43
C GLU A 115 14.70 11.03 -0.01
N LYS A 116 13.47 11.44 0.30
CA LYS A 116 12.82 11.21 1.60
C LYS A 116 12.66 9.72 1.90
N TYR A 117 12.24 8.94 0.91
CA TYR A 117 12.11 7.48 1.02
C TYR A 117 13.47 6.83 1.29
N MET A 118 14.47 7.07 0.42
CA MET A 118 15.78 6.42 0.52
C MET A 118 16.58 6.87 1.73
N ALA A 119 16.34 8.08 2.26
CA ALA A 119 17.02 8.58 3.45
C ALA A 119 16.80 7.71 4.70
N VAL A 120 15.71 6.94 4.76
CA VAL A 120 15.38 6.05 5.89
C VAL A 120 15.58 4.57 5.58
N ILE A 121 16.07 4.19 4.41
CA ILE A 121 16.28 2.78 4.06
C ILE A 121 17.64 2.30 4.56
N HIS A 122 17.65 1.15 5.25
CA HIS A 122 18.87 0.44 5.60
C HIS A 122 18.79 -1.05 5.28
N GLY A 123 19.86 -1.59 4.69
CA GLY A 123 19.97 -3.00 4.34
C GLY A 123 21.22 -3.28 3.52
N GLU A 124 21.38 -4.52 3.08
CA GLU A 124 22.48 -4.93 2.20
C GLU A 124 22.37 -4.23 0.82
N PRO A 125 23.48 -4.03 0.08
CA PRO A 125 23.46 -3.25 -1.17
C PRO A 125 22.45 -3.76 -2.23
N HIS A 126 22.25 -5.07 -2.38
CA HIS A 126 21.24 -5.61 -3.30
C HIS A 126 19.81 -5.35 -2.80
N ILE A 127 19.57 -5.39 -1.48
CA ILE A 127 18.27 -5.07 -0.90
C ILE A 127 17.95 -3.58 -1.04
N GLN A 128 18.95 -2.70 -0.88
CA GLN A 128 18.76 -1.27 -1.14
C GLN A 128 18.37 -1.00 -2.60
N LYS A 129 18.97 -1.72 -3.56
CA LYS A 129 18.55 -1.65 -4.97
C LYS A 129 17.13 -2.16 -5.19
N VAL A 130 16.71 -3.21 -4.47
CA VAL A 130 15.30 -3.67 -4.46
C VAL A 130 14.38 -2.57 -3.93
N ALA A 131 14.74 -1.87 -2.86
CA ALA A 131 13.95 -0.72 -2.37
C ALA A 131 13.88 0.41 -3.41
N GLU A 132 15.01 0.73 -4.06
CA GLU A 132 15.07 1.72 -5.13
C GLU A 132 14.14 1.38 -6.30
N ILE A 133 14.22 0.15 -6.82
CA ILE A 133 13.37 -0.27 -7.95
C ILE A 133 11.89 -0.39 -7.54
N THR A 134 11.60 -0.66 -6.26
CA THR A 134 10.23 -0.60 -5.69
C THR A 134 9.67 0.81 -5.76
N PHE A 135 10.49 1.80 -5.37
CA PHE A 135 10.13 3.20 -5.44
C PHE A 135 9.87 3.63 -6.89
N ASP A 136 10.79 3.33 -7.81
CA ASP A 136 10.67 3.71 -9.23
C ASP A 136 9.42 3.08 -9.88
N ARG A 137 9.07 1.85 -9.49
CA ARG A 137 7.83 1.19 -9.92
C ARG A 137 6.58 1.89 -9.40
N SER A 138 6.58 2.30 -8.13
CA SER A 138 5.48 3.07 -7.53
C SER A 138 5.31 4.42 -8.22
N ALA A 139 6.42 5.10 -8.54
CA ALA A 139 6.42 6.36 -9.28
C ALA A 139 5.80 6.20 -10.67
N ALA A 140 6.25 5.20 -11.45
CA ALA A 140 5.71 4.92 -12.78
C ALA A 140 4.21 4.60 -12.75
N MET A 141 3.75 3.80 -11.77
CA MET A 141 2.32 3.52 -11.59
C MET A 141 1.52 4.76 -11.23
N LYS A 142 2.05 5.66 -10.39
CA LYS A 142 1.37 6.91 -10.02
C LYS A 142 1.25 7.87 -11.20
N GLU A 143 2.28 7.96 -12.03
CA GLU A 143 2.25 8.71 -13.28
C GLU A 143 1.21 8.15 -14.25
N TYR A 144 1.19 6.82 -14.40
CA TYR A 144 0.21 6.10 -15.22
C TYR A 144 -1.23 6.36 -14.72
N GLU A 145 -1.50 6.20 -13.43
CA GLU A 145 -2.79 6.51 -12.81
C GLU A 145 -3.24 7.94 -13.12
N LYS A 146 -2.37 8.94 -12.87
CA LYS A 146 -2.68 10.36 -13.11
C LYS A 146 -3.03 10.61 -14.57
N ALA A 147 -2.25 10.08 -15.51
CA ALA A 147 -2.51 10.24 -16.94
C ALA A 147 -3.81 9.52 -17.34
N PHE A 148 -4.03 8.32 -16.82
CA PHE A 148 -5.19 7.51 -17.13
C PHE A 148 -6.50 8.17 -16.67
N ILE A 149 -6.55 8.64 -15.41
CA ILE A 149 -7.68 9.38 -14.86
C ILE A 149 -7.94 10.65 -15.67
N LYS A 150 -6.88 11.36 -16.08
CA LYS A 150 -7.01 12.56 -16.93
C LYS A 150 -7.64 12.26 -18.29
N ALA A 151 -7.29 11.13 -18.92
CA ALA A 151 -7.75 10.78 -20.26
C ALA A 151 -9.13 10.10 -20.26
N TYR A 152 -9.40 9.23 -19.29
CA TYR A 152 -10.56 8.33 -19.31
C TYR A 152 -11.48 8.47 -18.09
N GLY A 153 -11.15 9.35 -17.14
CA GLY A 153 -11.93 9.58 -15.93
C GLY A 153 -11.64 8.56 -14.81
N LEU A 154 -12.13 8.90 -13.61
CA LEU A 154 -11.94 8.06 -12.42
C LEU A 154 -12.66 6.71 -12.52
N GLU A 155 -13.84 6.67 -13.15
CA GLU A 155 -14.58 5.41 -13.34
C GLU A 155 -13.82 4.44 -14.26
N GLY A 156 -13.24 4.94 -15.36
CA GLY A 156 -12.38 4.13 -16.21
C GLY A 156 -11.17 3.56 -15.45
N TRP A 157 -10.57 4.31 -14.53
CA TRP A 157 -9.50 3.80 -13.67
C TRP A 157 -10.00 2.73 -12.69
N LYS A 158 -11.16 2.91 -12.06
CA LYS A 158 -11.74 1.94 -11.12
C LYS A 158 -12.04 0.59 -11.77
N GLU A 159 -12.43 0.58 -13.05
CA GLU A 159 -12.61 -0.65 -13.82
C GLU A 159 -11.28 -1.38 -14.06
N LEU A 160 -10.17 -0.65 -14.12
CA LEU A 160 -8.83 -1.21 -14.30
C LEU A 160 -8.14 -1.57 -12.99
N ALA A 161 -8.53 -0.93 -11.89
CA ALA A 161 -7.80 -0.95 -10.65
C ALA A 161 -7.80 -2.35 -10.04
N LEU A 162 -6.81 -3.16 -10.44
CA LEU A 162 -6.40 -4.37 -9.76
C LEU A 162 -5.94 -4.05 -8.33
N VAL A 163 -5.59 -2.79 -8.09
CA VAL A 163 -4.97 -2.26 -6.89
C VAL A 163 -5.29 -0.77 -6.77
N ASP A 164 -5.70 -0.30 -5.59
CA ASP A 164 -5.83 1.11 -5.25
C ASP A 164 -4.46 1.69 -4.84
N PHE A 165 -3.89 2.56 -5.67
CA PHE A 165 -2.64 3.29 -5.39
C PHE A 165 -2.90 4.71 -4.84
N ASN A 166 -4.15 5.04 -4.54
CA ASN A 166 -4.47 6.35 -4.00
C ASN A 166 -4.19 6.38 -2.49
N VAL A 167 -3.02 6.92 -2.15
CA VAL A 167 -2.68 7.26 -0.76
C VAL A 167 -3.36 8.57 -0.39
N ASP A 168 -4.43 8.48 0.39
CA ASP A 168 -4.92 9.62 1.16
C ASP A 168 -3.89 9.91 2.25
N THR A 169 -3.08 10.95 2.06
CA THR A 169 -2.01 11.35 2.98
C THR A 169 -2.55 11.70 4.36
N GLU A 170 -3.74 12.31 4.48
CA GLU A 170 -4.32 12.60 5.80
C GLU A 170 -4.75 11.31 6.50
N ALA A 171 -5.38 10.38 5.75
CA ALA A 171 -5.72 9.07 6.29
C ALA A 171 -4.47 8.29 6.69
N LEU A 172 -3.37 8.42 5.92
CA LEU A 172 -2.07 7.85 6.26
C LEU A 172 -1.55 8.42 7.59
N HIS A 173 -1.53 9.74 7.76
CA HIS A 173 -1.10 10.37 9.02
C HIS A 173 -1.93 9.90 10.21
N ARG A 174 -3.27 9.94 10.13
CA ARG A 174 -4.16 9.43 11.18
C ARG A 174 -3.87 7.97 11.53
N LYS A 175 -3.49 7.17 10.53
CA LYS A 175 -3.13 5.76 10.73
C LYS A 175 -1.79 5.64 11.46
N LEU A 176 -0.79 6.42 11.05
CA LEU A 176 0.54 6.45 11.69
C LEU A 176 0.49 6.96 13.14
N GLU A 177 -0.43 7.87 13.46
CA GLU A 177 -0.69 8.31 14.85
C GLU A 177 -1.16 7.19 15.77
N SER A 178 -1.80 6.15 15.20
CA SER A 178 -2.26 4.97 15.96
C SER A 178 -1.23 3.84 16.04
N MET A 179 -0.02 4.06 15.54
CA MET A 179 1.04 3.06 15.49
C MET A 179 1.55 2.70 16.90
N GLN A 180 1.74 1.41 17.14
CA GLN A 180 2.37 0.89 18.34
C GLN A 180 3.85 0.63 18.07
N ILE A 181 4.71 1.02 19.00
CA ILE A 181 6.15 0.90 18.85
C ILE A 181 6.72 0.16 20.06
N GLU A 182 7.37 -0.96 19.77
CA GLU A 182 8.12 -1.75 20.75
C GLU A 182 9.60 -1.57 20.47
N ILE A 183 10.35 -1.01 21.42
CA ILE A 183 11.78 -0.73 21.29
C ILE A 183 12.57 -1.71 22.14
N GLU A 184 13.53 -2.40 21.52
CA GLU A 184 14.47 -3.31 22.18
C GLU A 184 15.90 -2.94 21.78
N GLY A 185 16.54 -2.10 22.60
CA GLY A 185 17.90 -1.59 22.35
C GLY A 185 17.98 -0.79 21.05
N ASP A 186 18.76 -1.30 20.10
CA ASP A 186 18.97 -0.69 18.76
C ASP A 186 17.98 -1.20 17.70
N LYS A 187 16.91 -1.89 18.12
CA LYS A 187 15.84 -2.34 17.22
C LYS A 187 14.49 -1.80 17.68
N ALA A 188 13.59 -1.62 16.73
CA ALA A 188 12.20 -1.33 17.04
C ALA A 188 11.27 -2.06 16.08
N VAL A 189 10.11 -2.46 16.59
CA VAL A 189 9.02 -3.04 15.81
C VAL A 189 7.86 -2.06 15.83
N CYS A 190 7.47 -1.59 14.66
CA CYS A 190 6.41 -0.62 14.49
C CYS A 190 5.19 -1.30 13.86
N THR A 191 4.09 -1.41 14.61
CA THR A 191 2.86 -2.07 14.18
C THR A 191 1.77 -1.04 13.98
N VAL A 192 1.25 -0.95 12.76
CA VAL A 192 0.12 -0.07 12.43
C VAL A 192 -1.17 -0.89 12.47
N PRO A 193 -2.21 -0.48 13.23
CA PRO A 193 -3.46 -1.22 13.30
C PRO A 193 -4.06 -1.52 11.92
N GLY A 194 -4.36 -2.80 11.69
CA GLY A 194 -4.94 -3.29 10.44
C GLY A 194 -3.93 -3.65 9.34
N ASP A 195 -2.63 -3.40 9.55
CA ASP A 195 -1.59 -3.93 8.68
C ASP A 195 -1.13 -5.32 9.15
N GLU A 196 -0.87 -6.20 8.18
CA GLU A 196 -0.51 -7.59 8.46
C GLU A 196 0.93 -7.78 8.91
N LYS A 197 1.81 -6.84 8.53
CA LYS A 197 3.25 -6.97 8.73
C LYS A 197 3.80 -5.70 9.37
N PRO A 198 4.57 -5.84 10.46
CA PRO A 198 5.16 -4.69 11.12
C PRO A 198 6.30 -4.10 10.27
N VAL A 199 6.59 -2.83 10.48
CA VAL A 199 7.78 -2.17 9.96
C VAL A 199 8.90 -2.40 10.97
N LEU A 200 9.98 -3.02 10.52
CA LEU A 200 11.15 -3.30 11.36
C LEU A 200 12.15 -2.16 11.21
N LEU A 201 12.66 -1.68 12.34
CA LEU A 201 13.64 -0.60 12.38
C LEU A 201 14.93 -1.04 13.05
N ILE A 202 16.03 -0.44 12.59
CA ILE A 202 17.36 -0.55 13.20
C ILE A 202 17.89 0.85 13.49
N ARG A 203 18.56 1.00 14.65
CA ARG A 203 19.26 2.22 15.03
C ARG A 203 20.70 2.16 14.59
N LYS A 204 21.17 3.18 13.87
CA LYS A 204 22.56 3.33 13.46
C LYS A 204 22.98 4.79 13.61
N ASP A 205 24.12 5.01 14.26
CA ASP A 205 24.68 6.35 14.48
C ASP A 205 23.68 7.33 15.14
N GLY A 206 22.83 6.81 16.03
CA GLY A 206 21.79 7.57 16.74
C GLY A 206 20.49 7.81 15.96
N LEU A 207 20.43 7.42 14.69
CA LEU A 207 19.27 7.57 13.79
C LEU A 207 18.57 6.23 13.55
N TRP A 208 17.26 6.28 13.32
CA TRP A 208 16.43 5.12 13.02
C TRP A 208 16.23 4.96 11.52
N TYR A 209 16.36 3.72 11.05
CA TYR A 209 16.18 3.34 9.67
C TYR A 209 15.23 2.15 9.57
N VAL A 210 14.49 2.09 8.46
CA VAL A 210 13.70 0.93 8.06
C VAL A 210 14.65 -0.18 7.60
N ASP A 211 14.62 -1.30 8.32
CA ASP A 211 15.44 -2.48 8.04
C ASP A 211 14.78 -3.32 6.94
N VAL A 212 15.09 -2.97 5.68
CA VAL A 212 14.57 -3.69 4.51
C VAL A 212 15.15 -5.09 4.38
N SER A 213 16.32 -5.36 4.98
CA SER A 213 16.89 -6.70 5.04
C SER A 213 16.07 -7.61 5.95
N ALA A 214 15.58 -7.12 7.08
CA ALA A 214 14.72 -7.90 7.97
C ALA A 214 13.31 -8.12 7.40
N MET A 215 12.84 -7.22 6.54
CA MET A 215 11.53 -7.35 5.87
C MET A 215 11.56 -8.25 4.63
N SER A 216 12.74 -8.54 4.07
CA SER A 216 12.88 -9.29 2.83
C SER A 216 13.99 -10.35 2.90
N HIS A 217 13.65 -11.60 2.63
CA HIS A 217 14.58 -12.73 2.72
C HIS A 217 15.31 -12.99 1.40
N TYR A 218 15.54 -11.95 0.58
CA TYR A 218 16.13 -12.14 -0.75
C TYR A 218 17.64 -12.31 -0.67
N GLY A 219 18.12 -13.47 -1.11
CA GLY A 219 19.53 -13.60 -1.46
C GLY A 219 19.89 -12.74 -2.68
N PRO A 220 21.18 -12.44 -2.94
CA PRO A 220 21.60 -11.59 -4.06
C PRO A 220 21.01 -12.00 -5.41
N LYS A 221 21.00 -13.31 -5.72
CA LYS A 221 20.42 -13.84 -6.96
C LYS A 221 18.92 -13.56 -7.10
N GLN A 222 18.16 -13.68 -6.01
CA GLN A 222 16.72 -13.43 -6.00
C GLN A 222 16.44 -11.92 -6.13
N ALA A 223 17.25 -11.09 -5.47
CA ALA A 223 17.18 -9.64 -5.61
C ALA A 223 17.46 -9.20 -7.06
N ASP A 224 18.49 -9.75 -7.72
CA ASP A 224 18.79 -9.46 -9.12
C ASP A 224 17.64 -9.86 -10.05
N GLN A 225 17.02 -11.03 -9.83
CA GLN A 225 15.85 -11.46 -10.59
C GLN A 225 14.67 -10.50 -10.40
N LEU A 226 14.38 -10.10 -9.16
CA LEU A 226 13.31 -9.13 -8.88
C LEU A 226 13.57 -7.77 -9.52
N ILE A 227 14.82 -7.28 -9.44
CA ILE A 227 15.23 -6.02 -10.10
C ILE A 227 14.97 -6.12 -11.61
N GLN A 228 15.36 -7.21 -12.26
CA GLN A 228 15.12 -7.40 -13.70
C GLN A 228 13.63 -7.44 -14.04
N ILE A 229 12.84 -8.20 -13.28
CA ILE A 229 11.37 -8.32 -13.49
C ILE A 229 10.70 -6.96 -13.31
N TRP A 230 11.01 -6.24 -12.23
CA TRP A 230 10.38 -4.94 -11.96
C TRP A 230 10.85 -3.85 -12.91
N THR A 231 12.10 -3.90 -13.39
CA THR A 231 12.57 -3.01 -14.46
C THR A 231 11.73 -3.20 -15.73
N LYS A 232 11.51 -4.43 -16.17
CA LYS A 232 10.62 -4.73 -17.31
C LYS A 232 9.20 -4.22 -17.08
N GLN A 233 8.67 -4.36 -15.86
CA GLN A 233 7.34 -3.82 -15.52
C GLN A 233 7.29 -2.30 -15.59
N ILE A 234 8.31 -1.60 -15.07
CA ILE A 234 8.43 -0.14 -15.16
C ILE A 234 8.44 0.31 -16.62
N ASP A 235 9.24 -0.33 -17.46
CA ASP A 235 9.32 0.00 -18.88
C ASP A 235 7.98 -0.22 -19.58
N LEU A 236 7.31 -1.34 -19.29
CA LEU A 236 5.96 -1.61 -19.80
C LEU A 236 4.96 -0.52 -19.37
N ILE A 237 4.96 -0.10 -18.10
CA ILE A 237 4.07 0.96 -17.60
C ILE A 237 4.35 2.28 -18.34
N ARG A 238 5.62 2.64 -18.53
CA ARG A 238 6.03 3.85 -19.27
C ARG A 238 5.65 3.79 -20.74
N GLU A 239 5.69 2.61 -21.36
CA GLU A 239 5.19 2.40 -22.71
C GLU A 239 3.67 2.60 -22.79
N MET A 240 2.90 2.03 -21.85
CA MET A 240 1.45 2.21 -21.82
C MET A 240 1.08 3.68 -21.56
N LEU A 241 1.81 4.37 -20.68
CA LEU A 241 1.66 5.79 -20.42
C LEU A 241 1.71 6.63 -21.70
N LYS A 242 2.62 6.33 -22.64
CA LYS A 242 2.72 7.04 -23.93
C LYS A 242 1.49 6.90 -24.81
N LYS A 243 0.71 5.83 -24.63
CA LYS A 243 -0.51 5.53 -25.41
C LYS A 243 -1.77 6.13 -24.79
N VAL A 244 -1.74 6.52 -23.51
CA VAL A 244 -2.90 7.08 -22.80
C VAL A 244 -3.39 8.36 -23.49
N GLY A 245 -4.69 8.40 -23.81
CA GLY A 245 -5.35 9.56 -24.43
C GLY A 245 -5.08 9.74 -25.93
N GLN A 246 -4.39 8.81 -26.59
CA GLN A 246 -4.22 8.86 -28.04
C GLN A 246 -5.55 8.62 -28.78
N PRO A 247 -5.80 9.27 -29.93
CA PRO A 247 -7.01 9.05 -30.71
C PRO A 247 -7.21 7.58 -31.07
N GLY A 248 -8.40 7.04 -30.79
CA GLY A 248 -8.75 5.65 -31.08
C GLY A 248 -8.23 4.63 -30.07
N VAL A 249 -7.46 5.04 -29.05
CA VAL A 249 -7.04 4.16 -27.95
C VAL A 249 -8.01 4.29 -26.80
N THR A 250 -8.62 3.17 -26.39
CA THR A 250 -9.57 3.13 -25.26
C THR A 250 -8.93 2.65 -23.96
N ALA A 251 -9.57 2.97 -22.83
CA ALA A 251 -9.22 2.45 -21.51
C ALA A 251 -9.13 0.91 -21.47
N LEU A 252 -10.13 0.23 -22.05
CA LEU A 252 -10.22 -1.23 -22.06
C LEU A 252 -9.12 -1.88 -22.90
N GLU A 253 -8.79 -1.31 -24.06
CA GLU A 253 -7.70 -1.82 -24.90
C GLU A 253 -6.35 -1.73 -24.20
N LEU A 254 -6.05 -0.59 -23.58
CA LEU A 254 -4.83 -0.41 -22.80
C LEU A 254 -4.73 -1.40 -21.64
N HIS A 255 -5.83 -1.62 -20.92
CA HIS A 255 -5.86 -2.59 -19.83
C HIS A 255 -5.60 -4.02 -20.31
N ARG A 256 -6.24 -4.42 -21.41
CA ARG A 256 -6.06 -5.75 -21.99
C ARG A 256 -4.61 -5.95 -22.41
N GLU A 257 -4.03 -4.96 -23.10
CA GLU A 257 -2.64 -5.00 -23.54
C GLU A 257 -1.68 -5.05 -22.34
N LEU A 258 -1.86 -4.17 -21.35
CA LEU A 258 -1.05 -4.13 -20.13
C LEU A 258 -1.12 -5.48 -19.42
N SER A 259 -2.32 -6.02 -19.16
CA SER A 259 -2.51 -7.29 -18.47
C SER A 259 -1.87 -8.47 -19.22
N GLN A 260 -2.03 -8.54 -20.54
CA GLN A 260 -1.43 -9.59 -21.36
C GLN A 260 0.10 -9.55 -21.30
N ARG A 261 0.71 -8.37 -21.49
CA ARG A 261 2.16 -8.21 -21.45
C ARG A 261 2.73 -8.39 -20.05
N TRP A 262 1.96 -8.04 -19.02
CA TRP A 262 2.33 -8.25 -17.63
C TRP A 262 2.50 -9.74 -17.30
N MET A 263 1.63 -10.60 -17.83
CA MET A 263 1.75 -12.05 -17.64
C MET A 263 3.01 -12.61 -18.31
N GLN A 264 3.35 -12.12 -19.51
CA GLN A 264 4.57 -12.54 -20.23
C GLN A 264 5.87 -12.16 -19.52
N ILE A 265 5.87 -11.12 -18.67
CA ILE A 265 7.04 -10.75 -17.87
C ILE A 265 7.29 -11.77 -16.76
N LYS A 266 6.25 -12.42 -16.22
CA LYS A 266 6.38 -13.39 -15.12
C LYS A 266 6.95 -14.74 -15.56
N ASP A 267 6.72 -15.11 -16.82
CA ASP A 267 7.11 -16.42 -17.35
C ASP A 267 8.57 -16.48 -17.84
N ASN A 268 9.31 -15.36 -17.78
CA ASN A 268 10.70 -15.23 -18.22
C ASN A 268 11.66 -14.90 -17.07
#